data_AF-A0A3D5Y5Z6-F1
#
_entry.id   AF-A0A3D5Y5Z6-F1
#
_cell.length_a   1.000
_cell.length_b   1.000
_cell.length_c   1.000
_cell.angle_alpha   90.00
_cell.angle_beta   90.00
_cell.angle_gamma   90.00
#
_symmetry.space_group_name_H-M   'P 1'
#
loop_
_entity.id
_entity.type
_entity.pdbx_description
1 polymer ?
#
loop_
_entity_poly.entity_id
_entity_poly.type
_entity_poly.pdbx_seq_one_letter_code
_entity_poly.pdbx_strand_id
1 'polypeptide(L)'
;MSRKTQYSNKILKILAEKPAIPLDEMTKKIHLSPTPLLNKERGEGVRSKYALTRSIKNLVESGCIEMLHSDNKDYLKLTKKGKNKFNCIKLEGSGALVSTVWDGLWRIIILDIPEERKNEREALRYLLKKADFTCIKNTVWISPFPYEHLFTNIKKDLGLGTELMIIVTDKLDEETKKCFLNSVFKSSSL
;
A
#
# COMPACT_ATOMS: atom_id res chain seq x y z
N MET A 1 7.24 -7.65 15.72
CA MET A 1 7.66 -7.57 14.30
C MET A 1 9.10 -8.08 14.14
N SER A 2 9.37 -8.96 13.18
CA SER A 2 10.71 -9.55 12.95
C SER A 2 11.71 -8.51 12.42
N ARG A 3 12.98 -8.55 12.88
CA ARG A 3 14.07 -7.66 12.41
C ARG A 3 14.25 -7.68 10.89
N LYS A 4 13.88 -8.77 10.20
CA LYS A 4 13.92 -8.90 8.73
C LYS A 4 12.97 -7.91 8.04
N THR A 5 11.80 -7.64 8.62
CA THR A 5 10.77 -6.78 8.05
C THR A 5 11.18 -5.30 8.09
N GLN A 6 11.97 -4.88 9.08
CA GLN A 6 12.38 -3.48 9.24
C GLN A 6 13.30 -2.99 8.11
N TYR A 7 14.25 -3.80 7.64
CA TYR A 7 15.17 -3.39 6.57
C TYR A 7 14.49 -3.33 5.21
N SER A 8 13.66 -4.32 4.89
CA SER A 8 12.86 -4.32 3.65
C SER A 8 12.00 -3.07 3.52
N ASN A 9 11.31 -2.70 4.61
CA ASN A 9 10.42 -1.53 4.62
C ASN A 9 11.20 -0.21 4.46
N LYS A 10 12.37 -0.09 5.11
CA LYS A 10 13.26 1.06 4.95
C LYS A 10 13.79 1.19 3.51
N ILE A 11 14.21 0.09 2.89
CA ILE A 11 14.71 0.07 1.50
C ILE A 11 13.60 0.52 0.54
N LEU A 12 12.38 -0.02 0.68
CA LEU A 12 11.23 0.34 -0.16
C LEU A 12 10.86 1.82 0.02
N LYS A 13 10.91 2.36 1.25
CA LYS A 13 10.66 3.79 1.52
C LYS A 13 11.66 4.69 0.80
N ILE A 14 12.96 4.40 0.92
CA ILE A 14 14.03 5.20 0.30
C ILE A 14 13.92 5.18 -1.24
N LEU A 15 13.61 4.02 -1.83
CA LEU A 15 13.41 3.88 -3.28
C LEU A 15 12.06 4.42 -3.78
N ALA A 16 11.09 4.67 -2.90
CA ALA A 16 9.84 5.35 -3.28
C ALA A 16 10.05 6.87 -3.45
N GLU A 17 11.05 7.45 -2.77
CA GLU A 17 11.38 8.88 -2.82
C GLU A 17 12.24 9.27 -4.04
N LYS A 18 12.96 8.32 -4.66
CA LYS A 18 13.78 8.56 -5.86
C LYS A 18 13.64 7.44 -6.91
N PRO A 19 13.60 7.77 -8.21
CA PRO A 19 13.31 6.80 -9.28
C PRO A 19 14.37 5.71 -9.44
N ALA A 20 15.65 6.01 -9.17
CA ALA A 20 16.75 5.04 -9.16
C ALA A 20 17.84 5.53 -8.21
N ILE A 21 18.42 4.62 -7.42
CA ILE A 21 19.48 4.94 -6.45
C ILE A 21 20.67 4.00 -6.67
N PRO A 22 21.90 4.51 -6.79
CA PRO A 22 23.11 3.69 -6.83
C PRO A 22 23.22 2.82 -5.56
N LEU A 23 23.64 1.56 -5.71
CA LEU A 23 23.80 0.61 -4.60
C LEU A 23 24.73 1.15 -3.49
N ASP A 24 25.76 1.89 -3.86
CA ASP A 24 26.71 2.54 -2.95
C ASP A 24 26.11 3.70 -2.16
N GLU A 25 25.13 4.41 -2.74
CA GLU A 25 24.43 5.51 -2.06
C GLU A 25 23.39 4.95 -1.08
N MET A 26 22.73 3.83 -1.41
CA MET A 26 21.79 3.14 -0.52
C MET A 26 22.49 2.59 0.73
N THR A 27 23.64 1.92 0.55
CA THR A 27 24.43 1.37 1.66
C THR A 27 24.93 2.47 2.60
N LYS A 28 25.36 3.63 2.06
CA LYS A 28 25.73 4.80 2.86
C LYS A 28 24.55 5.40 3.64
N LYS A 29 23.40 5.64 2.99
CA LYS A 29 22.22 6.27 3.63
C LYS A 29 21.65 5.47 4.81
N ILE A 30 21.75 4.15 4.76
CA ILE A 30 21.26 3.29 5.85
C ILE A 30 22.27 3.20 7.01
N HIS A 31 23.57 3.41 6.76
CA HIS A 31 24.58 3.63 7.81
C HIS A 31 24.52 5.03 8.44
N LEU A 32 24.01 6.03 7.71
CA LEU A 32 23.94 7.43 8.15
C LEU A 32 22.66 7.78 8.93
N SER A 33 21.69 6.88 9.11
CA SER A 33 20.61 7.10 10.07
C SER A 33 21.15 6.84 11.49
N PRO A 34 21.34 7.87 12.34
CA PRO A 34 21.76 7.64 13.71
C PRO A 34 20.56 7.08 14.45
N THR A 35 20.57 5.79 14.76
CA THR A 35 19.78 5.30 15.89
C THR A 35 20.32 5.99 17.15
N PRO A 36 19.48 6.63 17.99
CA PRO A 36 19.97 7.23 19.22
C PRO A 36 20.49 6.12 20.13
N LEU A 37 21.80 6.19 20.37
CA LEU A 37 22.53 5.73 21.54
C LEU A 37 22.16 4.35 22.11
N LEU A 38 23.03 3.38 21.88
CA LEU A 38 23.64 2.58 22.95
C LEU A 38 24.97 2.00 22.44
N ASN A 39 25.97 2.07 23.30
CA ASN A 39 27.37 1.81 23.03
C ASN A 39 27.66 0.36 22.61
N LYS A 40 28.84 0.22 21.98
CA LYS A 40 29.78 -0.91 22.03
C LYS A 40 29.86 -1.89 20.83
N GLU A 41 31.01 -1.73 20.16
CA GLU A 41 31.91 -2.74 19.56
C GLU A 41 31.63 -3.23 18.14
N ARG A 42 32.55 -2.83 17.25
CA ARG A 42 33.17 -3.42 16.02
C ARG A 42 32.53 -4.62 15.26
N GLY A 43 31.53 -5.32 15.79
CA GLY A 43 30.81 -6.44 15.14
C GLY A 43 29.41 -6.11 14.58
N GLU A 44 28.77 -5.01 14.98
CA GLU A 44 27.39 -4.68 14.53
C GLU A 44 27.32 -4.14 13.10
N GLY A 45 28.29 -3.34 12.66
CA GLY A 45 28.32 -2.77 11.31
C GLY A 45 28.38 -3.83 10.20
N VAL A 46 29.16 -4.90 10.43
CA VAL A 46 29.30 -6.03 9.52
C VAL A 46 28.00 -6.83 9.45
N ARG A 47 27.36 -7.12 10.59
CA ARG A 47 26.09 -7.87 10.68
C ARG A 47 24.92 -7.13 10.04
N SER A 48 24.90 -5.80 10.16
CA SER A 48 23.93 -4.90 9.52
C SER A 48 24.08 -4.88 7.98
N LYS A 49 25.32 -4.90 7.47
CA LYS A 49 25.61 -4.97 6.02
C LYS A 49 25.11 -6.29 5.42
N TYR A 50 25.34 -7.43 6.08
CA TYR A 50 24.83 -8.72 5.63
C TYR A 50 23.29 -8.80 5.63
N ALA A 51 22.63 -8.22 6.64
CA ALA A 51 21.17 -8.15 6.70
C ALA A 51 20.59 -7.28 5.57
N LEU A 52 21.28 -6.19 5.23
CA LEU A 52 20.92 -5.32 4.12
C LEU A 52 21.05 -6.04 2.77
N THR A 53 22.22 -6.60 2.47
CA THR A 53 22.47 -7.30 1.20
C THR A 53 21.48 -8.45 1.01
N ARG A 54 21.17 -9.19 2.09
CA ARG A 54 20.14 -10.24 2.06
C ARG A 54 18.75 -9.67 1.78
N SER A 55 18.40 -8.53 2.37
CA SER A 55 17.10 -7.89 2.15
C SER A 55 16.95 -7.37 0.72
N ILE A 56 18.00 -6.77 0.16
CA ILE A 56 18.06 -6.34 -1.25
C ILE A 56 17.91 -7.56 -2.16
N LYS A 57 18.67 -8.63 -1.92
CA LYS A 57 18.58 -9.88 -2.69
C LYS A 57 17.15 -10.45 -2.68
N ASN A 58 16.53 -10.54 -1.51
CA ASN A 58 15.13 -10.99 -1.39
C ASN A 58 14.13 -10.07 -2.12
N LEU A 59 14.38 -8.75 -2.12
CA LEU A 59 13.52 -7.79 -2.82
C LEU A 59 13.68 -7.86 -4.34
N VAL A 60 14.88 -8.18 -4.83
CA VAL A 60 15.16 -8.47 -6.24
C VAL A 60 14.51 -9.80 -6.65
N GLU A 61 14.75 -10.88 -5.89
CA GLU A 61 14.15 -12.21 -6.15
C GLU A 61 12.62 -12.18 -6.11
N SER A 62 12.03 -11.39 -5.21
CA SER A 62 10.57 -11.21 -5.15
C SER A 62 10.02 -10.27 -6.24
N GLY A 63 10.87 -9.68 -7.07
CA GLY A 63 10.50 -8.76 -8.15
C GLY A 63 10.00 -7.41 -7.68
N CYS A 64 10.29 -7.01 -6.44
CA CYS A 64 9.92 -5.70 -5.89
C CYS A 64 10.91 -4.60 -6.29
N ILE A 65 12.16 -4.99 -6.54
CA ILE A 65 13.24 -4.11 -6.97
C ILE A 65 13.88 -4.73 -8.21
N GLU A 66 14.25 -3.89 -9.18
CA GLU A 66 15.03 -4.24 -10.34
C GLU A 66 16.43 -3.64 -10.19
N MET A 67 17.46 -4.41 -10.59
CA MET A 67 18.84 -3.96 -10.59
C MET A 67 19.27 -3.68 -12.02
N LEU A 68 19.65 -2.43 -12.29
CA LEU A 68 20.14 -1.98 -13.59
C LEU A 68 21.67 -1.87 -13.51
N HIS A 69 22.34 -2.54 -14.43
CA HIS A 69 23.78 -2.45 -14.59
C HIS A 69 24.12 -1.38 -15.63
N SER A 70 24.91 -0.38 -15.26
CA SER A 70 25.59 0.52 -16.19
C SER A 70 27.08 0.40 -15.98
N ASP A 71 27.87 0.67 -17.02
CA ASP A 71 29.30 0.36 -17.23
C ASP A 71 30.26 0.55 -16.04
N ASN A 72 29.85 1.22 -14.95
CA ASN A 72 30.64 1.30 -13.73
C ASN A 72 29.82 1.36 -12.41
N LYS A 73 28.49 1.20 -12.43
CA LYS A 73 27.59 1.33 -11.25
C LYS A 73 26.32 0.50 -11.37
N ASP A 74 25.96 -0.14 -10.25
CA ASP A 74 24.67 -0.82 -10.09
C ASP A 74 23.61 0.14 -9.52
N TYR A 75 22.46 0.21 -10.16
CA TYR A 75 21.32 1.02 -9.75
C TYR A 75 20.16 0.13 -9.31
N LEU A 76 19.51 0.49 -8.21
CA LEU A 76 18.28 -0.13 -7.76
C LEU A 76 17.09 0.74 -8.14
N LYS A 77 16.09 0.12 -8.76
CA LYS A 77 14.84 0.76 -9.19
C LYS A 77 13.64 0.01 -8.62
N LEU A 78 12.66 0.76 -8.12
CA LEU A 78 11.44 0.15 -7.62
C LEU A 78 10.55 -0.30 -8.79
N THR A 79 10.13 -1.56 -8.81
CA THR A 79 9.21 -2.07 -9.83
C THR A 79 7.77 -1.66 -9.52
N LYS A 80 6.84 -1.82 -10.48
CA LYS A 80 5.40 -1.62 -10.22
C LYS A 80 4.91 -2.49 -9.06
N LYS A 81 5.38 -3.74 -8.98
CA LYS A 81 5.11 -4.68 -7.89
C LYS A 81 5.67 -4.18 -6.55
N GLY A 82 6.89 -3.64 -6.54
CA GLY A 82 7.48 -3.02 -5.36
C GLY A 82 6.73 -1.80 -4.86
N LYS A 83 6.22 -0.95 -5.79
CA LYS A 83 5.41 0.22 -5.45
C LYS A 83 4.12 -0.21 -4.77
N ASN A 84 3.49 -1.25 -5.31
CA ASN A 84 2.27 -1.78 -4.73
C ASN A 84 2.53 -2.35 -3.32
N LYS A 85 3.60 -3.14 -3.15
CA LYS A 85 4.00 -3.67 -1.83
C LYS A 85 4.31 -2.58 -0.80
N PHE A 86 5.00 -1.51 -1.21
CA PHE A 86 5.23 -0.35 -0.36
C PHE A 86 3.92 0.32 0.07
N ASN A 87 2.96 0.44 -0.85
CA ASN A 87 1.65 0.98 -0.52
C ASN A 87 0.88 0.05 0.45
N CYS A 88 0.96 -1.28 0.31
CA CYS A 88 0.41 -2.22 1.29
C CYS A 88 0.97 -1.94 2.69
N ILE A 89 2.30 -1.83 2.82
CA ILE A 89 2.99 -1.56 4.10
C ILE A 89 2.58 -0.20 4.70
N LYS A 90 2.30 0.80 3.86
CA LYS A 90 1.80 2.11 4.31
C LYS A 90 0.35 2.05 4.81
N LEU A 91 -0.44 1.10 4.31
CA LEU A 91 -1.86 0.91 4.64
C LEU A 91 -2.09 -0.01 5.85
N GLU A 92 -1.14 -0.87 6.22
CA GLU A 92 -1.17 -1.81 7.36
C GLU A 92 -1.26 -1.16 8.77
N GLY A 93 -1.51 0.15 8.87
CA GLY A 93 -1.55 0.90 10.13
C GLY A 93 -2.84 0.78 10.95
N SER A 94 -3.89 0.10 10.47
CA SER A 94 -5.19 0.00 11.15
C SER A 94 -5.56 -1.45 11.50
N GLY A 95 -5.66 -1.74 12.80
CA GLY A 95 -5.97 -3.06 13.34
C GLY A 95 -7.47 -3.39 13.30
N ALA A 96 -7.90 -4.18 12.31
CA ALA A 96 -9.29 -4.66 12.21
C ALA A 96 -9.39 -6.16 11.86
N LEU A 97 -10.55 -6.76 12.17
CA LEU A 97 -10.88 -8.21 12.13
C LEU A 97 -11.02 -8.82 10.73
N VAL A 98 -10.99 -8.00 9.67
CA VAL A 98 -10.90 -8.43 8.27
C VAL A 98 -9.49 -8.12 7.80
N SER A 99 -8.88 -8.98 6.99
CA SER A 99 -7.55 -8.72 6.43
C SER A 99 -7.54 -7.36 5.73
N THR A 100 -7.01 -6.34 6.38
CA THR A 100 -6.71 -5.02 5.82
C THR A 100 -5.44 -5.06 4.98
N VAL A 101 -4.95 -6.26 4.64
CA VAL A 101 -3.82 -6.43 3.73
C VAL A 101 -4.34 -6.34 2.30
N TRP A 102 -3.82 -5.37 1.56
CA TRP A 102 -4.11 -5.22 0.14
C TRP A 102 -3.55 -6.41 -0.65
N ASP A 103 -4.43 -7.09 -1.39
CA ASP A 103 -4.12 -8.25 -2.24
C ASP A 103 -3.67 -7.88 -3.67
N GLY A 104 -3.57 -6.58 -3.96
CA GLY A 104 -3.22 -6.07 -5.29
C GLY A 104 -4.40 -5.67 -6.16
N LEU A 105 -5.64 -5.87 -5.71
CA LEU A 105 -6.85 -5.47 -6.43
C LEU A 105 -7.57 -4.31 -5.73
N TRP A 106 -8.16 -3.43 -6.52
CA TRP A 106 -9.02 -2.33 -6.10
C TRP A 106 -10.46 -2.79 -6.08
N ARG A 107 -11.19 -2.44 -5.02
CA ARG A 107 -12.63 -2.62 -4.90
C ARG A 107 -13.27 -1.27 -5.16
N ILE A 108 -13.98 -1.17 -6.27
CA ILE A 108 -14.80 -0.02 -6.59
C ILE A 108 -16.25 -0.40 -6.37
N ILE A 109 -16.94 0.38 -5.56
CA ILE A 109 -18.37 0.25 -5.31
C ILE A 109 -19.07 1.48 -5.89
N ILE A 110 -20.00 1.23 -6.80
CA ILE A 110 -20.90 2.26 -7.30
C ILE A 110 -22.21 2.09 -6.55
N LEU A 111 -22.58 3.14 -5.81
CA LEU A 111 -23.80 3.19 -5.01
C LEU A 111 -24.72 4.27 -5.58
N ASP A 112 -25.76 3.85 -6.28
CA ASP A 112 -26.78 4.70 -6.89
C ASP A 112 -28.17 4.26 -6.44
N ILE A 113 -28.54 4.68 -5.22
CA ILE A 113 -29.84 4.37 -4.60
C ILE A 113 -30.75 5.59 -4.72
N PRO A 114 -32.00 5.40 -5.22
CA PRO A 114 -32.92 6.50 -5.46
C PRO A 114 -33.39 7.16 -4.15
N GLU A 115 -33.92 8.39 -4.23
CA GLU A 115 -34.23 9.22 -3.05
C GLU A 115 -35.28 8.61 -2.13
N GLU A 116 -36.20 7.82 -2.68
CA GLU A 116 -37.25 7.11 -1.96
C GLU A 116 -36.65 6.14 -0.92
N ARG A 117 -35.41 5.67 -1.13
CA ARG A 117 -34.66 4.76 -0.25
C ARG A 117 -33.48 5.46 0.44
N LYS A 118 -33.61 6.76 0.74
CA LYS A 118 -32.56 7.58 1.37
C LYS A 118 -31.92 6.95 2.62
N ASN A 119 -32.72 6.33 3.49
CA ASN A 119 -32.20 5.72 4.72
C ASN A 119 -31.22 4.57 4.42
N GLU A 120 -31.52 3.74 3.43
CA GLU A 120 -30.64 2.64 3.01
C GLU A 120 -29.35 3.17 2.37
N ARG A 121 -29.47 4.22 1.55
CA ARG A 121 -28.33 4.89 0.95
C ARG A 121 -27.36 5.43 2.01
N GLU A 122 -27.87 6.12 3.02
CA GLU A 122 -27.03 6.67 4.08
C GLU A 122 -26.42 5.57 4.97
N ALA A 123 -27.15 4.48 5.23
CA ALA A 123 -26.62 3.32 5.94
C ALA A 123 -25.45 2.65 5.18
N LEU A 124 -25.59 2.46 3.87
CA LEU A 124 -24.54 1.89 3.03
C LEU A 124 -23.32 2.81 2.92
N ARG A 125 -23.53 4.14 2.79
CA ARG A 125 -22.44 5.13 2.83
C ARG A 125 -21.70 5.08 4.16
N TYR A 126 -22.41 4.96 5.27
CA TYR A 126 -21.80 4.81 6.58
C TYR A 126 -20.95 3.54 6.66
N LEU A 127 -21.46 2.41 6.16
CA LEU A 127 -20.73 1.15 6.14
C LEU A 127 -19.46 1.23 5.28
N LEU A 128 -19.56 1.83 4.09
CA LEU A 128 -18.42 2.07 3.19
C LEU A 128 -17.32 2.87 3.90
N LYS A 129 -17.68 3.97 4.56
CA LYS A 129 -16.73 4.77 5.35
C LYS A 129 -16.07 3.93 6.47
N LYS A 130 -16.85 3.10 7.16
CA LYS A 130 -16.36 2.23 8.23
C LYS A 130 -15.43 1.12 7.73
N ALA A 131 -15.61 0.70 6.48
CA ALA A 131 -14.75 -0.25 5.78
C ALA A 131 -13.56 0.43 5.05
N ASP A 132 -13.23 1.66 5.41
CA ASP A 132 -12.15 2.46 4.82
C ASP A 132 -12.27 2.65 3.29
N PHE A 133 -13.49 2.68 2.76
CA PHE A 133 -13.72 3.15 1.41
C PHE A 133 -13.67 4.67 1.35
N THR A 134 -13.00 5.16 0.31
CA THR A 134 -12.91 6.58 0.00
C THR A 134 -13.90 6.93 -1.11
N CYS A 135 -14.68 7.98 -0.90
CA CYS A 135 -15.58 8.53 -1.90
C CYS A 135 -14.80 9.42 -2.88
N ILE A 136 -14.67 9.00 -4.14
CA ILE A 136 -13.96 9.76 -5.19
C ILE A 136 -14.91 10.61 -6.05
N LYS A 137 -16.18 10.20 -6.13
CA LYS A 137 -17.30 10.91 -6.75
C LYS A 137 -18.57 10.59 -5.95
N ASN A 138 -19.64 11.37 -6.11
CA ASN A 138 -20.88 11.27 -5.31
C ASN A 138 -21.44 9.84 -5.11
N THR A 139 -21.25 8.95 -6.08
CA THR A 139 -21.71 7.56 -6.06
C THR A 139 -20.58 6.53 -6.11
N VAL A 140 -19.32 6.95 -6.31
CA VAL A 140 -18.20 6.02 -6.55
C VAL A 140 -17.26 5.99 -5.36
N TRP A 141 -17.12 4.80 -4.80
CA TRP A 141 -16.33 4.49 -3.62
C TRP A 141 -15.23 3.52 -3.98
N ILE A 142 -14.04 3.70 -3.43
CA ILE A 142 -12.88 2.86 -3.75
C ILE A 142 -12.11 2.48 -2.49
N SER A 143 -11.64 1.24 -2.44
CA SER A 143 -10.80 0.72 -1.36
C SER A 143 -9.81 -0.34 -1.89
N PRO A 144 -8.62 -0.47 -1.30
CA PRO A 144 -7.71 -1.59 -1.55
C PRO A 144 -8.10 -2.83 -0.74
N PHE A 145 -9.06 -2.76 0.18
CA PHE A 145 -9.34 -3.86 1.11
C PHE A 145 -10.34 -4.86 0.53
N PRO A 146 -10.17 -6.17 0.80
CA PRO A 146 -10.95 -7.26 0.20
C PRO A 146 -12.34 -7.42 0.85
N TYR A 147 -13.18 -6.38 0.73
CA TYR A 147 -14.56 -6.36 1.25
C TYR A 147 -15.62 -6.75 0.20
N GLU A 148 -15.23 -7.16 -1.01
CA GLU A 148 -16.16 -7.47 -2.11
C GLU A 148 -17.20 -8.52 -1.71
N HIS A 149 -16.83 -9.55 -0.95
CA HIS A 149 -17.75 -10.58 -0.51
C HIS A 149 -18.76 -10.06 0.50
N LEU A 150 -18.33 -9.20 1.43
CA LEU A 150 -19.22 -8.54 2.39
C LEU A 150 -20.29 -7.73 1.65
N PHE A 151 -19.87 -6.87 0.72
CA PHE A 151 -20.79 -6.05 -0.07
C PHE A 151 -21.64 -6.89 -1.03
N THR A 152 -21.14 -8.02 -1.53
CA THR A 152 -21.92 -8.96 -2.34
C THR A 152 -23.04 -9.61 -1.53
N ASN A 153 -22.80 -9.93 -0.26
CA ASN A 153 -23.85 -10.47 0.61
C ASN A 153 -24.90 -9.39 0.92
N ILE A 154 -24.47 -8.19 1.28
CA ILE A 154 -25.36 -7.05 1.51
C ILE A 154 -26.21 -6.75 0.27
N LYS A 155 -25.61 -6.80 -0.93
CA LYS A 155 -26.32 -6.66 -2.20
C LYS A 155 -27.51 -7.61 -2.29
N LYS A 156 -27.28 -8.89 -1.96
CA LYS A 156 -28.29 -9.95 -2.01
C LYS A 156 -29.35 -9.75 -0.94
N ASP A 157 -28.94 -9.49 0.29
CA ASP A 157 -29.84 -9.35 1.45
C ASP A 157 -30.80 -8.17 1.28
N LEU A 158 -30.34 -7.07 0.66
CA LEU A 158 -31.15 -5.87 0.38
C LEU A 158 -31.85 -5.90 -0.99
N GLY A 159 -31.70 -6.99 -1.76
CA GLY A 159 -32.30 -7.12 -3.09
C GLY A 159 -31.85 -6.05 -4.09
N LEU A 160 -30.61 -5.58 -3.99
CA LEU A 160 -30.07 -4.53 -4.86
C LEU A 160 -29.59 -5.11 -6.19
N GLY A 161 -30.01 -4.51 -7.29
CA GLY A 161 -29.61 -4.88 -8.65
C GLY A 161 -28.44 -4.04 -9.14
N THR A 162 -28.74 -3.00 -9.92
CA THR A 162 -27.76 -2.05 -10.46
C THR A 162 -27.47 -0.90 -9.51
N GLU A 163 -28.26 -0.74 -8.45
CA GLU A 163 -28.08 0.29 -7.43
C GLU A 163 -26.80 0.09 -6.60
N LEU A 164 -26.29 -1.13 -6.54
CA LEU A 164 -25.01 -1.47 -5.95
C LEU A 164 -24.17 -2.31 -6.92
N MET A 165 -23.21 -1.69 -7.58
CA MET A 165 -22.25 -2.39 -8.44
C MET A 165 -20.93 -2.56 -7.71
N ILE A 166 -20.33 -3.75 -7.84
CA ILE A 166 -19.06 -4.11 -7.22
C ILE A 166 -18.11 -4.49 -8.35
N ILE A 167 -16.98 -3.77 -8.43
CA ILE A 167 -15.95 -3.97 -9.44
C ILE A 167 -14.66 -4.29 -8.69
N VAL A 168 -14.02 -5.39 -9.08
CA VAL A 168 -12.70 -5.80 -8.57
C VAL A 168 -11.71 -5.75 -9.72
N THR A 169 -10.66 -4.93 -9.61
CA THR A 169 -9.73 -4.68 -10.71
C THR A 169 -8.31 -4.42 -10.23
N ASP A 170 -7.30 -4.92 -10.94
CA ASP A 170 -5.89 -4.57 -10.75
C ASP A 170 -5.47 -3.30 -11.51
N LYS A 171 -6.39 -2.75 -12.31
CA LYS A 171 -6.17 -1.62 -13.21
C LYS A 171 -7.01 -0.41 -12.79
N LEU A 172 -6.31 0.70 -12.57
CA LEU A 172 -6.84 2.06 -12.48
C LEU A 172 -5.99 2.95 -13.38
N ASP A 173 -6.60 3.99 -13.94
CA ASP A 173 -5.84 5.05 -14.57
C ASP A 173 -5.03 5.84 -13.52
N GLU A 174 -3.99 6.52 -13.99
CA GLU A 174 -3.05 7.22 -13.11
C GLU A 174 -3.69 8.41 -12.38
N GLU A 175 -4.71 9.05 -12.94
CA GLU A 175 -5.38 10.18 -12.30
C GLU A 175 -6.29 9.72 -11.17
N THR A 176 -7.11 8.70 -11.40
CA THR A 176 -7.96 8.08 -10.36
C THR A 176 -7.12 7.55 -9.21
N LYS A 177 -5.99 6.91 -9.51
CA LYS A 177 -5.05 6.43 -8.49
C LYS A 177 -4.50 7.58 -7.63
N LYS A 178 -4.08 8.69 -8.25
CA LYS A 178 -3.60 9.88 -7.52
C LYS A 178 -4.70 10.49 -6.66
N CYS A 179 -5.91 10.63 -7.20
CA CYS A 179 -7.06 11.16 -6.47
C CYS A 179 -7.35 10.36 -5.20
N PHE A 180 -7.42 9.03 -5.33
CA PHE A 180 -7.60 8.12 -4.19
C PHE A 180 -6.50 8.29 -3.15
N LEU A 181 -5.23 8.18 -3.55
CA LEU A 181 -4.10 8.28 -2.62
C LEU A 181 -4.08 9.61 -1.87
N ASN A 182 -4.35 10.72 -2.58
CA ASN A 182 -4.44 12.05 -1.95
C ASN A 182 -5.57 12.13 -0.92
N SER A 183 -6.72 11.52 -1.22
CA SER A 183 -7.86 11.52 -0.30
C SER A 183 -7.57 10.69 0.95
N VAL A 184 -6.95 9.51 0.81
CA VAL A 184 -6.57 8.67 1.95
C VAL A 184 -5.57 9.37 2.86
N PHE A 185 -4.54 10.01 2.30
CA PHE A 185 -3.49 10.66 3.11
C PHE A 185 -3.90 12.00 3.72
N LYS A 186 -4.96 12.66 3.23
CA LYS A 186 -5.55 13.83 3.89
C LYS A 186 -6.31 13.46 5.17
N SER A 187 -6.86 12.25 5.25
CA SER A 187 -7.62 11.79 6.41
C SER A 187 -6.76 11.39 7.61
N SER A 188 -5.45 11.19 7.42
CA SER A 188 -4.51 10.76 8.47
C SER A 188 -3.74 11.91 9.14
N SER A 189 -4.08 13.17 8.85
CA SER A 189 -3.39 14.38 9.35
C SER A 189 -4.25 15.25 10.27
N LEU A 190 -5.21 14.66 10.97
CA LEU A 190 -6.01 15.32 12.02
C LEU A 190 -5.94 14.53 13.31
#